data_AF-A0A957Z1M5-F1
#
_entry.id   AF-A0A957Z1M5-F1
#
_cell.length_a   1.000
_cell.length_b   1.000
_cell.length_c   1.000
_cell.angle_alpha   90.00
_cell.angle_beta   90.00
_cell.angle_gamma   90.00
#
_symmetry.space_group_name_H-M   'P 1'
#
loop_
_entity.id
_entity.type
_entity.pdbx_description
1 polymer ?
#
loop_
_entity_poly.entity_id
_entity_poly.type
_entity_poly.pdbx_seq_one_letter_code
_entity_poly.pdbx_strand_id
1 'polypeptide(L)'
;MIIEQGASPTIVFLLVDKADGITAKAGKSPTVRIAKNGGTFNPVSGQVGEMGNGWYRVQLTDAETNVPGPLVIRAWADDTLEWRDIHQVYADFNATLLDSVYDRIADHVLRRNFQDAVTADHGDAVAFRSLLGAVAKDVNRVELNGRNLVIYQHDDQTELGRQSVITNANATPITGIDTDEP
;
A
#
# COMPACT_ATOMS: atom_id res chain seq x y z
N MET A 1 3.49 8.88 -16.59
CA MET A 1 4.15 8.77 -15.26
C MET A 1 3.18 9.28 -14.18
N ILE A 2 3.19 8.65 -13.00
CA ILE A 2 2.49 9.14 -11.81
C ILE A 2 3.47 9.97 -10.98
N ILE A 3 3.04 11.14 -10.50
CA ILE A 3 3.83 12.09 -9.72
C ILE A 3 3.14 12.32 -8.38
N GLU A 4 3.90 12.29 -7.30
CA GLU A 4 3.43 12.71 -5.98
C GLU A 4 3.36 14.25 -5.90
N GLN A 5 2.31 14.78 -5.29
CA GLN A 5 2.11 16.23 -5.16
C GLN A 5 3.29 16.86 -4.41
N GLY A 6 3.83 17.94 -4.98
CA GLY A 6 4.98 18.64 -4.38
C GLY A 6 6.31 17.91 -4.53
N ALA A 7 6.38 16.79 -5.24
CA ALA A 7 7.66 16.17 -5.56
C ALA A 7 8.42 16.97 -6.64
N SER A 8 9.74 16.76 -6.72
CA SER A 8 10.61 17.37 -7.74
C SER A 8 11.13 16.33 -8.78
N PRO A 9 10.24 15.73 -9.59
CA PRO A 9 10.62 14.68 -10.52
C PRO A 9 11.41 15.21 -11.71
N THR A 10 12.18 14.32 -12.34
CA THR A 10 12.84 14.59 -13.62
C THR A 10 12.05 13.95 -14.76
N ILE A 11 11.80 14.72 -15.81
CA ILE A 11 11.11 14.26 -17.02
C ILE A 11 12.06 14.40 -18.19
N VAL A 12 12.15 13.34 -18.99
CA VAL A 12 13.02 13.26 -20.16
C VAL A 12 12.20 13.39 -21.44
N PHE A 13 12.74 14.10 -22.43
CA PHE A 13 12.09 14.30 -23.72
C PHE A 13 13.11 14.35 -24.86
N LEU A 14 12.70 13.96 -26.06
CA LEU A 14 13.50 13.98 -27.28
C LEU A 14 13.05 15.14 -28.16
N LEU A 15 14.00 15.93 -28.65
CA LEU A 15 13.74 16.92 -29.70
C LEU A 15 14.21 16.40 -31.05
N VAL A 16 13.31 16.42 -32.04
CA VAL A 16 13.55 16.00 -33.42
C VAL A 16 13.35 17.16 -34.38
N ASP A 17 14.05 17.13 -35.52
CA ASP A 17 13.98 18.16 -36.57
C ASP A 17 12.54 18.35 -37.06
N LYS A 18 12.12 19.60 -37.23
CA LYS A 18 10.80 19.95 -37.76
C LYS A 18 10.61 19.53 -39.23
N ALA A 19 11.70 19.40 -39.99
CA ALA A 19 11.65 19.04 -41.40
C ALA A 19 11.28 17.57 -41.62
N ASP A 20 11.76 16.66 -40.77
CA ASP A 20 11.60 15.21 -40.95
C ASP A 20 10.89 14.50 -39.79
N GLY A 21 10.79 15.14 -38.62
CA GLY A 21 10.20 14.56 -37.42
C GLY A 21 10.93 13.36 -36.83
N ILE A 22 12.16 13.09 -37.28
CA ILE A 22 12.93 11.87 -36.93
C ILE A 22 14.36 12.22 -36.47
N THR A 23 15.04 13.17 -37.13
CA THR A 23 16.45 13.46 -36.85
C THR A 23 16.59 14.19 -35.51
N ALA A 24 17.26 13.56 -34.54
CA ALA A 24 17.47 14.14 -33.22
C ALA A 24 18.32 15.42 -33.26
N LYS A 25 17.95 16.43 -32.46
CA LYS A 25 18.61 17.75 -32.42
C LYS A 25 19.28 17.99 -31.07
N ALA A 26 20.60 17.81 -31.05
CA ALA A 26 21.47 18.16 -29.92
C ALA A 26 21.85 19.66 -29.91
N GLY A 27 22.39 20.16 -28.79
CA GLY A 27 22.92 21.52 -28.64
C GLY A 27 21.87 22.64 -28.59
N LYS A 28 20.61 22.31 -28.33
CA LYS A 28 19.49 23.25 -28.23
C LYS A 28 19.29 23.78 -26.82
N SER A 29 18.58 24.91 -26.72
CA SER A 29 18.06 25.47 -25.47
C SER A 29 16.53 25.40 -25.49
N PRO A 30 15.93 24.27 -25.09
CA PRO A 30 14.49 24.07 -25.23
C PRO A 30 13.71 25.04 -24.34
N THR A 31 12.64 25.60 -24.89
CA THR A 31 11.59 26.22 -24.07
C THR A 31 10.68 25.12 -23.55
N VAL A 32 10.52 25.02 -22.23
CA VAL A 32 9.60 24.08 -21.58
C VAL A 32 8.50 24.85 -20.86
N ARG A 33 7.25 24.45 -21.08
CA ARG A 33 6.08 25.01 -20.38
C ARG A 33 5.20 23.92 -19.83
N ILE A 34 4.54 24.20 -18.72
CA ILE A 34 3.61 23.29 -18.05
C ILE A 34 2.25 23.92 -17.82
N ALA A 35 1.21 23.10 -17.86
CA ALA A 35 -0.14 23.46 -17.43
C ALA A 35 -0.58 22.49 -16.34
N LYS A 36 -1.01 23.03 -15.19
CA LYS A 36 -1.43 22.25 -14.03
C LYS A 36 -2.94 22.18 -13.97
N ASN A 37 -3.49 20.97 -13.91
CA ASN A 37 -4.91 20.67 -13.73
C ASN A 37 -5.84 21.54 -14.62
N GLY A 38 -5.54 21.62 -15.91
CA GLY A 38 -6.33 22.40 -16.88
C GLY A 38 -6.08 23.92 -16.88
N GLY A 39 -5.10 24.41 -16.11
CA GLY A 39 -4.69 25.80 -16.11
C GLY A 39 -3.91 26.25 -17.36
N THR A 40 -3.45 27.50 -17.36
CA THR A 40 -2.65 28.06 -18.46
C THR A 40 -1.22 27.52 -18.48
N PHE A 41 -0.63 27.42 -19.69
CA PHE A 41 0.79 27.08 -19.84
C PHE A 41 1.70 28.18 -19.30
N ASN A 42 2.50 27.86 -18.29
CA ASN A 42 3.52 28.74 -17.72
C ASN A 42 4.93 28.19 -18.00
N PRO A 43 5.94 29.06 -18.14
CA PRO A 43 7.33 28.59 -18.22
C PRO A 43 7.67 27.79 -16.96
N VAL A 44 8.50 26.76 -17.13
CA VAL A 44 9.06 26.06 -15.98
C VAL A 44 10.05 26.97 -15.25
N SER A 45 10.06 26.91 -13.93
CA SER A 45 11.15 27.39 -13.07
C SER A 45 12.20 26.31 -12.81
N GLY A 46 11.88 25.05 -13.14
CA GLY A 46 12.80 23.92 -13.09
C GLY A 46 14.02 24.02 -14.01
N GLN A 47 15.03 23.19 -13.77
CA GLN A 47 16.27 23.18 -14.55
C GLN A 47 16.10 22.33 -15.81
N VAL A 48 16.31 22.94 -16.98
CA VAL A 48 16.35 22.24 -18.27
C VAL A 48 17.80 21.97 -18.65
N GLY A 49 18.12 20.73 -19.03
CA GLY A 49 19.49 20.33 -19.39
C GLY A 49 19.52 19.27 -20.49
N GLU A 50 20.57 19.30 -21.30
CA GLU A 50 20.81 18.28 -22.33
C GLU A 50 21.43 17.01 -21.72
N MET A 51 21.04 15.86 -22.25
CA MET A 51 21.59 14.53 -21.93
C MET A 51 22.42 13.94 -23.08
N GLY A 52 22.46 14.61 -24.23
CA GLY A 52 23.14 14.21 -25.45
C GLY A 52 22.21 13.51 -26.45
N ASN A 53 22.65 13.41 -27.71
CA ASN A 53 21.89 12.76 -28.79
C ASN A 53 20.46 13.29 -28.97
N GLY A 54 20.24 14.60 -28.72
CA GLY A 54 18.94 15.26 -28.80
C GLY A 54 17.97 14.94 -27.66
N TRP A 55 18.40 14.15 -26.67
CA TRP A 55 17.64 13.95 -25.43
C TRP A 55 17.92 15.06 -24.43
N TYR A 56 16.86 15.51 -23.78
CA TYR A 56 16.87 16.55 -22.77
C TYR A 56 16.13 16.07 -21.53
N ARG A 57 16.35 16.77 -20.42
CA ARG A 57 15.61 16.62 -19.18
C ARG A 57 15.12 17.97 -18.68
N VAL A 58 13.98 17.95 -17.99
CA VAL A 58 13.53 19.01 -17.11
C VAL A 58 13.38 18.44 -15.71
N GLN A 59 14.05 19.04 -14.73
CA GLN A 59 13.81 18.75 -13.32
C GLN A 59 12.76 19.74 -12.82
N LEU A 60 11.55 19.24 -12.55
CA LEU A 60 10.48 20.04 -11.99
C LEU A 60 10.74 20.35 -10.52
N THR A 61 10.17 21.44 -10.04
CA THR A 61 10.13 21.88 -8.65
C THR A 61 8.85 21.41 -7.96
N ASP A 62 8.86 21.42 -6.63
CA ASP A 62 7.68 21.18 -5.79
C ASP A 62 6.51 22.11 -6.15
N ALA A 63 6.82 23.40 -6.39
CA ALA A 63 5.86 24.40 -6.78
C ALA A 63 5.21 24.06 -8.12
N GLU A 64 5.83 23.29 -9.00
CA GLU A 64 5.31 22.93 -10.32
C GLU A 64 4.38 21.70 -10.29
N THR A 65 4.51 20.87 -9.26
CA THR A 65 3.73 19.65 -9.03
C THR A 65 2.78 19.80 -7.82
N ASN A 66 2.57 21.01 -7.31
CA ASN A 66 1.78 21.28 -6.10
C ASN A 66 0.25 21.24 -6.29
N VAL A 67 -0.25 21.00 -7.51
CA VAL A 67 -1.68 20.91 -7.80
C VAL A 67 -2.01 19.50 -8.28
N PRO A 68 -2.83 18.73 -7.54
CA PRO A 68 -3.29 17.43 -7.98
C PRO A 68 -4.10 17.52 -9.27
N GLY A 69 -3.96 16.52 -10.13
CA GLY A 69 -4.61 16.45 -11.44
C GLY A 69 -3.62 16.28 -12.61
N PRO A 70 -4.10 16.40 -13.85
CA PRO A 70 -3.25 16.30 -15.03
C PRO A 70 -2.22 17.43 -15.09
N LEU A 71 -0.95 17.07 -15.25
CA LEU A 71 0.16 17.96 -15.54
C LEU A 71 0.55 17.77 -17.01
N VAL A 72 0.25 18.77 -17.84
CA VAL A 72 0.63 18.75 -19.25
C VAL A 72 1.96 19.45 -19.42
N ILE A 73 2.90 18.82 -20.13
CA ILE A 73 4.20 19.38 -20.44
C ILE A 73 4.35 19.52 -21.93
N ARG A 74 4.95 20.63 -22.34
CA ARG A 74 5.38 20.87 -23.72
C ARG A 74 6.80 21.39 -23.77
N ALA A 75 7.56 20.93 -24.75
CA ALA A 75 8.94 21.34 -24.96
C ALA A 75 9.24 21.51 -26.45
N TRP A 76 9.95 22.58 -26.83
CA TRP A 76 10.37 22.83 -28.21
C TRP A 76 11.60 23.74 -28.28
N ALA A 77 12.26 23.75 -29.44
CA ALA A 77 13.20 24.75 -29.89
C ALA A 77 12.85 25.17 -31.33
N ASP A 78 13.49 26.22 -31.86
CA ASP A 78 13.09 26.85 -33.13
C ASP A 78 13.01 25.90 -34.34
N ASP A 79 13.96 24.97 -34.46
CA ASP A 79 14.07 24.00 -35.57
C ASP A 79 13.60 22.59 -35.19
N THR A 80 12.85 22.44 -34.09
CA THR A 80 12.37 21.14 -33.62
C THR A 80 10.86 21.04 -33.68
N LEU A 81 10.33 19.82 -33.78
CA LEU A 81 8.93 19.59 -33.42
C LEU A 81 8.72 19.82 -31.92
N GLU A 82 7.48 20.15 -31.58
CA GLU A 82 7.06 20.25 -30.19
C GLU A 82 6.81 18.85 -29.62
N TRP A 83 7.51 18.52 -28.55
CA TRP A 83 7.22 17.34 -27.73
C TRP A 83 6.15 17.68 -26.70
N ARG A 84 5.21 16.75 -26.46
CA ARG A 84 4.11 16.90 -25.49
C ARG A 84 3.87 15.59 -24.77
N ASP A 85 3.59 15.68 -23.48
CA ASP A 85 3.14 14.55 -22.67
C ASP A 85 2.24 15.00 -21.52
N ILE A 86 1.53 14.06 -20.93
CA ILE A 86 0.64 14.27 -19.80
C ILE A 86 1.06 13.33 -18.67
N HIS A 87 1.19 13.88 -17.49
CA HIS A 87 1.41 13.13 -16.26
C HIS A 87 0.27 13.37 -15.30
N GLN A 88 0.12 12.49 -14.34
CA GLN A 88 -0.91 12.63 -13.30
C GLN A 88 -0.23 12.93 -11.97
N VAL A 89 -0.58 14.06 -11.36
CA VAL A 89 -0.18 14.43 -10.02
C VAL A 89 -1.25 13.94 -9.04
N TYR A 90 -0.85 13.17 -8.04
CA TYR A 90 -1.73 12.70 -6.96
C TYR A 90 -1.31 13.32 -5.64
N ALA A 91 -2.30 13.78 -4.85
CA ALA A 91 -2.07 14.29 -3.51
C ALA A 91 -1.46 13.22 -2.61
N ASP A 92 -2.01 12.00 -2.68
CA ASP A 92 -1.60 10.89 -1.85
C ASP A 92 -1.91 9.58 -2.60
N PHE A 93 -0.87 8.91 -3.12
CA PHE A 93 -1.08 7.54 -3.60
C PHE A 93 -1.21 6.55 -2.43
N ASN A 94 -0.62 6.87 -1.27
CA ASN A 94 -0.53 6.00 -0.10
C ASN A 94 -1.36 6.46 1.13
N ALA A 95 -1.91 7.68 1.18
CA ALA A 95 -2.57 8.18 2.39
C ALA A 95 -4.00 7.66 2.60
N THR A 96 -4.51 6.76 1.75
CA THR A 96 -5.84 6.15 1.94
C THR A 96 -5.83 4.80 2.64
N LEU A 97 -4.88 4.59 3.55
CA LEU A 97 -5.19 3.89 4.80
C LEU A 97 -5.02 4.92 5.93
N LEU A 98 -6.09 5.69 6.19
CA LEU A 98 -6.09 6.67 7.29
C LEU A 98 -5.83 5.95 8.62
N ASP A 99 -5.37 6.64 9.66
CA ASP A 99 -5.24 6.07 11.02
C ASP A 99 -6.56 5.41 11.48
N SER A 100 -7.71 6.03 11.16
CA SER A 100 -9.03 5.42 11.41
C SER A 100 -9.31 4.13 10.65
N VAL A 101 -8.60 3.88 9.54
CA VAL A 101 -8.65 2.63 8.77
C VAL A 101 -7.68 1.62 9.37
N TYR A 102 -6.49 2.03 9.86
CA TYR A 102 -5.62 1.16 10.65
C TYR A 102 -6.27 0.72 11.96
N ASP A 103 -6.86 1.65 12.70
CA ASP A 103 -7.65 1.37 13.91
C ASP A 103 -8.84 0.48 13.57
N ARG A 104 -9.54 0.73 12.45
CA ARG A 104 -10.61 -0.16 11.98
C ARG A 104 -10.11 -1.52 11.56
N ILE A 105 -8.94 -1.63 10.93
CA ILE A 105 -8.34 -2.92 10.55
C ILE A 105 -7.92 -3.66 11.82
N ALA A 106 -7.27 -3.00 12.77
CA ALA A 106 -6.89 -3.58 14.06
C ALA A 106 -8.12 -4.00 14.87
N ASP A 107 -9.15 -3.15 14.94
CA ASP A 107 -10.44 -3.46 15.56
C ASP A 107 -11.14 -4.61 14.84
N HIS A 108 -11.10 -4.66 13.51
CA HIS A 108 -11.72 -5.74 12.74
C HIS A 108 -10.92 -7.04 12.85
N VAL A 109 -9.61 -6.98 13.09
CA VAL A 109 -8.76 -8.13 13.39
C VAL A 109 -9.02 -8.65 14.82
N LEU A 110 -9.12 -7.76 15.81
CA LEU A 110 -9.34 -8.11 17.22
C LEU A 110 -10.79 -8.50 17.53
N ARG A 111 -11.77 -7.85 16.90
CA ARG A 111 -13.21 -8.13 17.04
C ARG A 111 -13.73 -9.06 15.94
N ARG A 112 -12.85 -9.64 15.12
CA ARG A 112 -13.26 -10.63 14.12
C ARG A 112 -13.98 -11.75 14.83
N ASN A 113 -15.20 -12.05 14.43
CA ASN A 113 -15.88 -13.21 14.99
C ASN A 113 -15.10 -14.49 14.61
N PHE A 114 -15.17 -15.50 15.48
CA PHE A 114 -14.38 -16.71 15.34
C PHE A 114 -14.70 -17.45 14.04
N GLN A 115 -15.98 -17.48 13.65
CA GLN A 115 -16.43 -18.19 12.46
C GLN A 115 -15.82 -17.60 11.18
N ASP A 116 -15.86 -16.29 11.01
CA ASP A 116 -15.28 -15.58 9.87
C ASP A 116 -13.76 -15.69 9.84
N ALA A 117 -13.11 -15.85 11.00
CA ALA A 117 -11.67 -16.07 11.09
C ALA A 117 -11.27 -17.50 10.68
N VAL A 118 -12.07 -18.52 11.03
CA VAL A 118 -11.85 -19.92 10.63
C VAL A 118 -12.06 -20.12 9.13
N THR A 119 -13.05 -19.46 8.53
CA THR A 119 -13.40 -19.63 7.12
C THR A 119 -12.67 -18.67 6.17
N ALA A 120 -11.58 -18.04 6.62
CA ALA A 120 -10.85 -17.04 5.85
C ALA A 120 -9.87 -17.67 4.85
N ASP A 121 -9.95 -17.27 3.57
CA ASP A 121 -9.04 -17.77 2.52
C ASP A 121 -7.66 -17.08 2.50
N HIS A 122 -7.43 -16.15 3.42
CA HIS A 122 -6.23 -15.28 3.45
C HIS A 122 -5.45 -15.35 4.76
N GLY A 123 -5.62 -16.43 5.55
CA GLY A 123 -4.91 -16.66 6.81
C GLY A 123 -3.93 -17.84 6.74
N ASP A 124 -3.01 -17.90 7.71
CA ASP A 124 -2.26 -19.12 7.98
C ASP A 124 -3.21 -20.27 8.35
N ALA A 125 -2.75 -21.51 8.17
CA ALA A 125 -3.55 -22.69 8.49
C ALA A 125 -4.12 -22.63 9.92
N VAL A 126 -5.39 -23.00 10.06
CA VAL A 126 -6.06 -23.09 11.37
C VAL A 126 -5.26 -24.05 12.26
N ALA A 127 -4.64 -23.50 13.30
CA ALA A 127 -3.70 -24.22 14.14
C ALA A 127 -3.74 -23.79 15.60
N PHE A 128 -3.35 -24.70 16.49
CA PHE A 128 -3.41 -24.56 17.95
C PHE A 128 -2.45 -23.50 18.55
N ARG A 129 -1.49 -23.02 17.75
CA ARG A 129 -0.51 -21.96 18.11
C ARG A 129 -0.73 -20.66 17.33
N SER A 130 -1.92 -20.48 16.75
CA SER A 130 -2.37 -19.19 16.20
C SER A 130 -3.12 -18.39 17.28
N LEU A 131 -3.29 -17.08 17.07
CA LEU A 131 -4.16 -16.25 17.93
C LEU A 131 -5.59 -16.81 17.98
N LEU A 132 -6.10 -17.30 16.84
CA LEU A 132 -7.38 -18.00 16.75
C LEU A 132 -7.41 -19.23 17.68
N GLY A 133 -6.36 -20.05 17.63
CA GLY A 133 -6.21 -21.22 18.50
C GLY A 133 -6.01 -20.89 19.98
N ALA A 134 -5.49 -19.70 20.32
CA ALA A 134 -5.41 -19.21 21.69
C ALA A 134 -6.80 -18.79 22.20
N VAL A 135 -7.50 -17.95 21.46
CA VAL A 135 -8.87 -17.50 21.81
C VAL A 135 -9.82 -18.69 21.94
N ALA A 136 -9.73 -19.68 21.05
CA ALA A 136 -10.55 -20.90 21.13
C ALA A 136 -10.43 -21.64 22.46
N LYS A 137 -9.26 -21.60 23.12
CA LYS A 137 -9.04 -22.27 24.41
C LYS A 137 -9.74 -21.56 25.55
N ASP A 138 -9.94 -20.25 25.41
CA ASP A 138 -10.52 -19.42 26.44
C ASP A 138 -12.05 -19.37 26.31
N VAL A 139 -12.59 -19.35 25.08
CA VAL A 139 -14.02 -19.08 24.85
C VAL A 139 -14.84 -20.23 24.29
N ASN A 140 -14.25 -21.23 23.62
CA ASN A 140 -15.01 -22.35 23.06
C ASN A 140 -15.13 -23.49 24.08
N ARG A 141 -15.99 -24.47 23.79
CA ARG A 141 -16.02 -25.71 24.55
C ARG A 141 -14.63 -26.34 24.62
N VAL A 142 -14.24 -26.71 25.84
CA VAL A 142 -13.08 -27.54 26.13
C VAL A 142 -13.54 -28.74 26.93
N GLU A 143 -13.15 -29.94 26.50
CA GLU A 143 -13.50 -31.19 27.17
C GLU A 143 -12.27 -32.03 27.48
N LEU A 144 -12.25 -32.68 28.64
CA LEU A 144 -11.26 -33.73 28.91
C LEU A 144 -11.78 -35.06 28.35
N ASN A 145 -11.19 -35.53 27.25
CA ASN A 145 -11.47 -36.84 26.66
C ASN A 145 -10.25 -37.76 26.83
N GLY A 146 -10.34 -38.68 27.79
CA GLY A 146 -9.23 -39.55 28.16
C GLY A 146 -8.04 -38.76 28.71
N ARG A 147 -6.92 -38.76 27.97
CA ARG A 147 -5.68 -38.03 28.33
C ARG A 147 -5.51 -36.72 27.57
N ASN A 148 -6.54 -36.24 26.87
CA ASN A 148 -6.45 -35.03 26.07
C ASN A 148 -7.49 -34.02 26.51
N LEU A 149 -7.09 -32.75 26.64
CA LEU A 149 -8.02 -31.65 26.46
C LEU A 149 -8.30 -31.52 24.97
N VAL A 150 -9.56 -31.63 24.61
CA VAL A 150 -10.08 -31.42 23.26
C VAL A 150 -10.69 -30.03 23.23
N ILE A 151 -10.18 -29.19 22.35
CA ILE A 151 -10.67 -27.83 22.15
C ILE A 151 -11.49 -27.88 20.86
N TYR A 152 -12.71 -27.36 20.91
CA TYR A 152 -13.63 -27.39 19.79
C TYR A 152 -13.62 -26.07 19.01
N GLN A 153 -14.13 -26.10 17.80
CA GLN A 153 -14.48 -24.91 17.04
C GLN A 153 -15.76 -24.28 17.60
N HIS A 154 -16.17 -23.13 17.04
CA HIS A 154 -17.37 -22.40 17.48
C HIS A 154 -18.70 -23.17 17.42
N ASP A 155 -18.73 -24.33 16.74
CA ASP A 155 -19.90 -25.18 16.62
C ASP A 155 -20.04 -26.18 17.79
N ASP A 156 -19.10 -26.17 18.74
CA ASP A 156 -19.01 -27.07 19.89
C ASP A 156 -19.00 -28.58 19.54
N GLN A 157 -18.74 -28.92 18.27
CA GLN A 157 -18.80 -30.27 17.74
C GLN A 157 -17.51 -30.66 17.00
N THR A 158 -16.94 -29.75 16.22
CA THR A 158 -15.75 -30.02 15.43
C THR A 158 -14.48 -29.78 16.26
N GLU A 159 -13.57 -30.76 16.29
CA GLU A 159 -12.30 -30.59 17.01
C GLU A 159 -11.39 -29.56 16.30
N LEU A 160 -10.92 -28.57 17.06
CA LEU A 160 -9.86 -27.65 16.63
C LEU A 160 -8.47 -28.25 16.90
N GLY A 161 -8.31 -28.94 18.02
CA GLY A 161 -7.04 -29.54 18.40
C GLY A 161 -7.05 -30.22 19.76
N ARG A 162 -5.94 -30.90 20.06
CA ARG A 162 -5.77 -31.69 21.29
C ARG A 162 -4.52 -31.25 22.05
N GLN A 163 -4.61 -31.22 23.36
CA GLN A 163 -3.47 -31.03 24.26
C GLN A 163 -3.40 -32.17 25.27
N SER A 164 -2.24 -32.81 25.35
CA SER A 164 -2.01 -33.88 26.31
C SER A 164 -2.09 -33.37 27.74
N VAL A 165 -2.79 -34.12 28.59
CA VAL A 165 -2.90 -33.90 30.03
C VAL A 165 -2.23 -35.06 30.75
N ILE A 166 -1.49 -34.74 31.80
CA ILE A 166 -0.95 -35.71 32.74
C ILE A 166 -1.76 -35.58 34.03
N THR A 167 -2.51 -36.62 34.37
CA THR A 167 -3.25 -36.69 35.63
C THR A 167 -2.33 -37.15 36.75
N ASN A 168 -2.38 -36.49 37.91
CA ASN A 168 -1.69 -36.94 39.12
C ASN A 168 -2.74 -37.33 40.17
N ALA A 169 -2.70 -38.59 40.63
CA ALA A 169 -3.65 -39.11 41.61
C ALA A 169 -3.55 -38.42 42.98
N ASN A 170 -2.44 -37.73 43.26
CA ASN A 170 -2.22 -36.97 44.49
C ASN A 170 -2.51 -35.47 44.33
N ALA A 171 -3.01 -35.02 43.17
CA ALA A 171 -3.34 -33.61 42.97
C ALA A 171 -4.62 -33.23 43.71
N THR A 172 -4.63 -32.03 44.29
CA THR A 172 -5.83 -31.43 44.86
C THR A 172 -6.80 -31.01 43.75
N PRO A 173 -8.13 -31.04 43.98
CA PRO A 173 -9.10 -30.56 43.00
C PRO A 173 -8.90 -29.09 42.65
N ILE A 174 -9.16 -28.74 41.39
CA ILE A 174 -9.28 -27.34 40.97
C ILE A 174 -10.60 -26.82 41.53
N THR A 175 -10.54 -25.76 42.34
CA THR A 175 -11.72 -25.19 43.02
C THR A 175 -12.30 -23.97 42.31
N GLY A 176 -11.62 -23.46 41.27
CA GLY A 176 -12.07 -22.33 40.48
C GLY A 176 -11.06 -22.00 39.38
N ILE A 177 -11.54 -21.28 38.37
CA ILE A 177 -10.74 -20.64 37.32
C ILE A 177 -11.33 -19.23 37.22
N ASP A 178 -10.53 -18.22 37.53
CA ASP A 178 -10.90 -16.82 37.44
C ASP A 178 -10.07 -16.18 36.32
N THR A 179 -10.74 -15.50 35.40
CA THR A 179 -10.11 -14.82 34.25
C THR A 179 -10.06 -13.31 34.43
N ASP A 180 -10.72 -12.79 35.46
CA ASP A 180 -10.58 -11.40 35.88
C ASP A 180 -9.38 -11.34 36.86
N GLU A 181 -8.39 -10.49 36.59
CA GLU A 181 -7.40 -10.20 37.62
C GLU A 181 -8.07 -9.50 38.81
N PRO A 182 -7.62 -9.74 40.06
CA PRO A 182 -8.15 -9.05 41.23
C PRO A 182 -8.00 -7.52 41.17
#